data_AF-A0A811ZZ37-F1
#
_entry.id   AF-A0A811ZZ37-F1
#
_cell.length_a   1.000
_cell.length_b   1.000
_cell.length_c   1.000
_cell.angle_alpha   90.00
_cell.angle_beta   90.00
_cell.angle_gamma   90.00
#
_symmetry.space_group_name_H-M   'P 1'
#
loop_
_entity.id
_entity.type
_entity.pdbx_description
1 polymer ?
#
loop_
_entity_poly.entity_id
_entity_poly.type
_entity_poly.pdbx_seq_one_letter_code
_entity_poly.pdbx_strand_id
1 'polypeptide(L)' 'MTESFDAYDQHLNMILGDVEETVITIEIDEEIYEEIYKSTKQNILMLFVWGNGVVLVATPLRLG' A
#
# COMPACT_ATOMS: atom_id res chain seq x y z
N MET A 1 -1.84 1.90 0.60
CA MET A 1 -1.80 3.08 -0.29
C MET A 1 -3.08 3.82 -0.05
N THR A 2 -2.99 5.00 0.55
CA THR A 2 -4.11 5.89 0.86
C THR A 2 -3.88 7.17 0.06
N GLU A 3 -4.96 7.83 -0.41
CA GLU A 3 -5.03 9.09 -1.18
C GLU A 3 -5.33 8.96 -2.71
N SER A 4 -5.44 10.11 -3.39
CA SER A 4 -6.20 10.40 -4.63
C SER A 4 -6.04 9.37 -5.75
N PHE A 5 -7.19 8.93 -6.26
CA PHE A 5 -7.30 7.99 -7.36
C PHE A 5 -7.60 8.74 -8.66
N ASP A 6 -6.61 8.80 -9.57
CA ASP A 6 -6.69 9.68 -10.73
C ASP A 6 -7.16 8.95 -12.00
N ALA A 7 -6.69 7.71 -12.23
CA ALA A 7 -7.07 6.91 -13.40
C ALA A 7 -6.84 5.41 -13.19
N TYR A 8 -7.62 4.58 -13.92
CA TYR A 8 -7.43 3.12 -13.99
C TYR A 8 -7.92 2.50 -15.30
N ASP A 9 -7.53 1.25 -15.55
CA ASP A 9 -8.00 0.45 -16.70
C ASP A 9 -8.60 -0.91 -16.28
N GLN A 10 -9.02 -1.71 -17.26
CA GLN A 10 -9.59 -3.05 -17.06
C GLN A 10 -8.63 -4.07 -16.43
N HIS A 11 -7.32 -3.82 -16.50
CA HIS A 11 -6.29 -4.66 -15.91
C HIS A 11 -5.98 -4.24 -14.47
N LEU A 12 -6.66 -3.21 -13.96
CA LEU A 12 -6.40 -2.58 -12.67
C LEU A 12 -5.03 -1.88 -12.58
N ASN A 13 -4.48 -1.47 -13.73
CA ASN A 13 -3.38 -0.50 -13.69
C ASN A 13 -3.91 0.82 -13.15
N MET A 14 -3.16 1.49 -12.28
CA MET A 14 -3.62 2.73 -11.62
C MET A 14 -2.53 3.79 -11.63
N ILE A 15 -2.96 5.04 -11.77
CA ILE A 15 -2.16 6.22 -11.44
C ILE A 15 -2.76 6.82 -10.17
N LEU A 16 -1.95 6.94 -9.13
CA LEU A 16 -2.33 7.44 -7.82
C LEU A 16 -1.51 8.69 -7.48
N GLY A 17 -2.16 9.70 -6.91
CA GLY A 17 -1.56 10.94 -6.42
C GLY A 17 -1.48 10.98 -4.89
N ASP A 18 -0.48 11.67 -4.36
CA ASP A 18 -0.29 11.93 -2.92
C ASP A 18 -0.30 10.67 -2.04
N VAL A 19 0.28 9.57 -2.52
CA VAL A 19 0.19 8.24 -1.91
C VAL A 19 1.01 8.10 -0.64
N GLU A 20 0.40 7.59 0.43
CA GLU A 20 1.13 6.96 1.55
C GLU A 20 1.27 5.44 1.31
N GLU A 21 2.49 4.99 1.00
CA GLU A 21 2.85 3.57 0.95
C GLU A 21 3.21 3.08 2.36
N THR A 22 2.75 1.87 2.70
CA THR A 22 3.14 1.18 3.93
C THR A 22 3.63 -0.22 3.56
N VAL A 23 4.90 -0.51 3.86
CA VAL A 23 5.50 -1.84 3.71
C VAL A 23 5.59 -2.47 5.08
N ILE A 24 5.05 -3.69 5.21
CA ILE A 24 5.13 -4.49 6.44
C ILE A 24 6.12 -5.63 6.19
N THR A 25 7.12 -5.75 7.05
CA THR A 25 8.10 -6.84 7.03
C THR A 25 8.04 -7.60 8.34
N ILE A 26 8.15 -8.92 8.27
CA ILE A 26 8.21 -9.79 9.44
C ILE A 26 9.66 -10.28 9.53
N GLU A 27 10.29 -10.01 10.67
CA GLU A 27 11.60 -10.54 11.01
C GLU A 27 11.42 -11.56 12.15
N ILE A 28 12.17 -12.64 12.12
CA ILE A 28 12.17 -13.64 13.19
C ILE A 28 13.44 -13.45 14.01
N ASP A 29 13.30 -13.23 15.31
CA ASP A 29 14.43 -13.22 16.21
C ASP A 29 14.96 -14.66 16.38
N GLU A 30 16.24 -14.88 16.07
CA GLU A 30 16.84 -16.22 16.06
C GLU A 30 17.07 -16.79 17.47
N GLU A 31 17.13 -15.95 18.51
CA GLU A 31 17.39 -16.40 19.88
C GLU A 31 16.11 -16.81 20.59
N ILE A 32 15.04 -16.02 20.42
CA ILE A 32 13.76 -16.22 21.13
C ILE A 32 12.62 -16.71 20.23
N TYR A 33 12.86 -16.84 18.92
CA TYR A 33 11.86 -17.26 17.91
C TYR A 33 10.59 -16.39 17.90
N GLU A 34 10.75 -15.11 18.20
CA GLU A 34 9.65 -14.14 18.20
C GLU A 34 9.52 -13.45 16.83
N GLU A 35 8.28 -13.22 16.41
CA GLU A 35 7.98 -12.46 15.19
C GLU A 35 7.94 -10.95 15.47
N ILE A 36 8.87 -10.22 14.87
CA ILE A 36 8.96 -8.77 14.94
C ILE A 36 8.33 -8.18 13.69
N TYR A 37 7.19 -7.51 13.86
CA TYR A 37 6.48 -6.80 12.80
C TYR A 37 7.02 -5.38 12.66
N LYS A 38 7.66 -5.08 11.52
CA LYS A 38 8.12 -3.73 11.20
C LYS A 38 7.25 -3.11 10.13
N SER A 39 6.94 -1.83 10.30
CA SER A 39 6.20 -1.03 9.33
C SER A 39 7.07 0.15 8.88
N THR A 40 7.28 0.26 7.57
CA THR A 40 7.94 1.42 6.96
C THR A 40 6.91 2.17 6.13
N LYS A 41 6.87 3.49 6.29
CA LYS A 41 5.98 4.36 5.53
C LYS A 41 6.76 5.27 4.58
N GLN A 42 6.23 5.47 3.38
CA GLN A 42 6.79 6.40 2.39
C GLN A 42 5.67 7.25 1.80
N ASN A 43 5.95 8.54 1.62
CA ASN A 43 5.04 9.46 0.94
C ASN A 43 5.54 9.68 -0.49
N ILE A 44 4.67 9.42 -1.46
CA ILE A 44 5.00 9.43 -2.89
C ILE A 44 3.99 10.33 -3.60
N LEU A 45 4.49 11.42 -4.20
CA LEU A 45 3.63 12.40 -4.87
C LEU A 45 2.79 11.78 -6.01
N MET A 46 3.40 10.88 -6.79
CA MET A 46 2.73 10.22 -7.90
C MET A 46 3.28 8.80 -8.09
N LEU A 47 2.40 7.81 -8.16
CA LEU A 47 2.75 6.40 -8.25
C LEU A 47 1.95 5.71 -9.36
N PHE A 48 2.65 4.96 -10.21
CA PHE A 48 2.02 4.02 -11.14
C PHE A 48 2.02 2.62 -10.53
N VAL A 49 0.85 1.99 -10.46
CA VAL A 49 0.65 0.65 -9.91
C VAL A 49 0.24 -0.30 -11.05
N TRP A 50 0.94 -1.43 -11.19
CA TRP A 50 0.56 -2.48 -12.12
C TRP A 50 -0.52 -3.38 -11.48
N GLY A 51 -1.65 -3.55 -12.16
CA GLY A 51 -2.81 -4.27 -11.62
C GLY A 51 -2.62 -5.74 -11.29
N ASN A 52 -1.58 -6.41 -11.81
CA ASN A 52 -1.27 -7.80 -11.45
C ASN A 52 -0.97 -8.00 -9.95
N GLY A 53 -0.51 -6.95 -9.26
CA GLY A 53 -0.22 -6.96 -7.82
C GLY A 53 -1.39 -6.51 -6.95
N VAL A 54 -2.51 -6.10 -7.54
CA VAL A 54 -3.67 -5.55 -6.81
C VAL A 54 -4.57 -6.70 -6.37
N VAL A 55 -4.77 -6.82 -5.06
CA VAL A 55 -5.67 -7.84 -4.46
C VAL A 55 -7.03 -7.26 -4.10
N LEU A 56 -7.05 -6.04 -3.55
CA LEU A 56 -8.26 -5.38 -3.08
C LEU A 56 -8.14 -3.86 -3.23
N VAL A 57 -9.22 -3.23 -3.66
CA VAL A 57 -9.38 -1.78 -3.73
C VAL A 57 -10.56 -1.40 -2.86
N ALA A 58 -10.37 -0.47 -1.92
CA ALA A 58 -11.43 0.06 -1.08
C ALA A 58 -11.26 1.57 -0.90
N THR A 59 -12.38 2.27 -0.79
CA THR A 59 -12.38 3.70 -0.46
C THR A 59 -12.30 3.87 1.06
N PRO A 60 -11.52 4.84 1.57
CA PRO A 60 -11.52 5.15 3.00
C PRO A 60 -12.91 5.61 3.43
N LEU A 61 -13.36 5.15 4.59
CA LEU A 61 -14.66 5.51 5.16
C LEU A 61 -14.71 7.03 5.39
N ARG A 62 -15.69 7.69 4.76
CA ARG A 62 -16.04 9.08 5.09
C ARG A 62 -16.81 9.06 6.41
N LEU A 63 -16.13 9.32 7.54
CA LEU A 63 -16.81 9.68 8.78
C LEU A 63 -17.36 11.09 8.60
N GLY A 64 -18.69 11.21 8.57
CA GLY A 64 -19.42 12.49 8.51
C GLY A 64 -19.53 13.16 9.87
#